data_AF-A0A5B8JA63-F1
#
_entry.id   AF-A0A5B8JA63-F1
#
_cell.length_a   1.000
_cell.length_b   1.000
_cell.length_c   1.000
_cell.angle_alpha   90.00
_cell.angle_beta   90.00
_cell.angle_gamma   90.00
#
_symmetry.space_group_name_H-M   'P 1'
#
loop_
_entity.id
_entity.type
_entity.pdbx_description
1 polymer ?
#
loop_
_entity_poly.entity_id
_entity_poly.type
_entity_poly.pdbx_seq_one_letter_code
_entity_poly.pdbx_strand_id
1 'polypeptide(L)'
;MYEPIRTRSVHSMADTAAYPHRSREEELDIQLAGHLSALLAVTDELGLGPAADRIAAQVARLRGAPPARHTALTGADPTALHRRAHTLAGRALVVAASRADTAVAILAAERMDAHAASIDAAPLAAA
;
A
#
# COMPACT_ATOMS: atom_id res chain seq x y z
N MET A 1 6.53 71.42 3.03
CA MET A 1 6.65 70.53 4.21
C MET A 1 6.44 69.11 3.74
N TYR A 2 7.40 68.22 4.01
CA TYR A 2 7.28 66.80 3.68
C TYR A 2 6.68 66.10 4.91
N GLU A 3 5.50 65.51 4.78
CA GLU A 3 5.07 64.55 5.79
C GLU A 3 5.68 63.17 5.46
N PRO A 4 6.32 62.49 6.42
CA PRO A 4 6.80 61.15 6.21
C PRO A 4 5.62 60.18 6.29
N ILE A 5 5.43 59.40 5.23
CA ILE A 5 4.46 58.30 5.22
C ILE A 5 4.90 57.28 6.28
N ARG A 6 4.24 57.24 7.44
CA ARG A 6 4.29 56.07 8.33
C ARG A 6 3.36 55.01 7.78
N THR A 7 3.79 54.29 6.74
CA THR A 7 3.13 53.02 6.46
C THR A 7 3.49 52.07 7.58
N ARG A 8 2.49 51.62 8.33
CA ARG A 8 2.62 50.43 9.16
C ARG A 8 3.01 49.30 8.20
N SER A 9 4.20 48.75 8.35
CA SER A 9 4.60 47.54 7.64
C SER A 9 3.62 46.44 8.02
N VAL A 10 2.65 46.18 7.15
CA VAL A 10 1.79 44.99 7.22
C VAL A 10 2.57 43.79 6.66
N HIS A 11 3.75 43.53 7.22
CA HIS A 11 4.30 42.18 7.19
C HIS A 11 3.61 41.38 8.29
N SER A 12 2.30 41.17 8.11
CA SER A 12 1.66 40.03 8.74
C SER A 12 2.13 38.83 7.93
N MET A 13 3.02 38.03 8.52
CA MET A 13 3.26 36.65 8.11
C MET A 13 1.96 35.87 8.38
N ALA A 14 0.91 36.16 7.60
CA ALA A 14 -0.38 35.54 7.72
C ALA A 14 -0.29 34.19 7.00
N ASP A 15 -0.37 33.16 7.83
CA ASP A 15 -0.28 31.74 7.54
C ASP A 15 1.06 31.27 6.99
N THR A 16 1.95 30.97 7.94
CA THR A 16 2.58 29.65 8.00
C THR A 16 1.74 28.67 7.21
N ALA A 17 2.20 28.32 6.01
CA ALA A 17 1.55 27.34 5.17
C ALA A 17 1.09 26.19 6.08
N ALA A 18 -0.22 26.00 6.18
CA ALA A 18 -0.82 24.86 6.84
C ALA A 18 -0.39 23.64 6.03
N TYR A 19 0.84 23.20 6.25
CA TYR A 19 1.38 21.95 5.72
C TYR A 19 0.38 20.88 6.15
N PRO A 20 -0.16 20.06 5.23
CA PRO A 20 -1.14 19.07 5.61
C PRO A 20 -0.53 18.16 6.68
N HIS A 21 -1.03 18.32 7.92
CA HIS A 21 -0.48 17.71 9.12
C HIS A 21 -0.86 16.24 9.19
N ARG A 22 -0.21 15.39 8.38
CA ARG A 22 -0.13 13.97 8.70
C ARG A 22 1.21 13.67 9.32
N SER A 23 1.20 12.99 10.45
CA SER A 23 2.40 12.39 11.00
C SER A 23 2.96 11.37 10.01
N ARG A 24 4.28 11.20 10.02
CA ARG A 24 4.96 10.15 9.24
C ARG A 24 4.33 8.77 9.46
N GLU A 25 3.89 8.49 10.69
CA GLU A 25 3.26 7.23 11.03
C GLU A 25 1.92 7.03 10.30
N GLU A 26 1.08 8.07 10.27
CA GLU A 26 -0.18 8.05 9.51
C GLU A 26 0.08 7.90 8.01
N GLU A 27 1.09 8.59 7.46
CA GLU A 27 1.47 8.42 6.05
C GLU A 27 1.88 6.98 5.72
N LEU A 28 2.64 6.32 6.61
CA LEU A 28 3.01 4.92 6.45
C LEU A 28 1.78 4.00 6.54
N ASP A 29 0.81 4.29 7.40
CA ASP A 29 -0.43 3.52 7.49
C ASP A 29 -1.26 3.60 6.22
N ILE A 30 -1.44 4.82 5.68
CA ILE A 30 -2.12 5.03 4.41
C ILE A 30 -1.40 4.28 3.27
N GLN A 31 -0.07 4.38 3.21
CA GLN A 31 0.73 3.67 2.21
C GLN A 31 0.60 2.15 2.36
N LEU A 32 0.71 1.63 3.58
CA LEU A 32 0.64 0.20 3.83
C LEU A 32 -0.73 -0.36 3.48
N ALA A 33 -1.80 0.31 3.92
CA ALA A 33 -3.17 -0.06 3.58
C ALA A 33 -3.41 -0.03 2.07
N GLY A 34 -2.83 0.96 1.36
CA GLY A 34 -2.89 1.06 -0.09
C GLY A 34 -2.22 -0.13 -0.80
N HIS A 35 -0.98 -0.46 -0.42
CA HIS A 35 -0.24 -1.59 -1.00
C HIS A 35 -0.93 -2.93 -0.72
N LEU A 36 -1.41 -3.14 0.52
CA LEU A 36 -2.14 -4.36 0.87
C LEU A 36 -3.48 -4.47 0.14
N SER A 37 -4.20 -3.36 -0.08
CA SER A 37 -5.44 -3.37 -0.86
C SER A 37 -5.18 -3.74 -2.32
N ALA A 38 -4.11 -3.22 -2.92
CA ALA A 38 -3.70 -3.57 -4.27
C ALA A 38 -3.27 -5.05 -4.37
N LEU A 39 -2.52 -5.55 -3.38
CA LEU A 39 -2.12 -6.96 -3.30
C LEU A 39 -3.35 -7.87 -3.16
N LEU A 40 -4.31 -7.49 -2.31
CA LEU A 40 -5.57 -8.22 -2.12
C LEU A 40 -6.31 -8.38 -3.45
N ALA A 41 -6.47 -7.30 -4.21
CA ALA A 41 -7.19 -7.35 -5.49
C ALA A 41 -6.58 -8.36 -6.48
N VAL A 42 -5.25 -8.36 -6.61
CA VAL A 42 -4.54 -9.32 -7.49
C VAL A 42 -4.62 -10.75 -6.94
N THR A 43 -4.59 -10.90 -5.61
CA THR A 43 -4.70 -12.21 -4.94
C THR A 43 -6.10 -12.82 -5.09
N ASP A 44 -7.14 -11.99 -5.03
CA ASP A 44 -8.53 -12.35 -5.31
C ASP A 44 -8.70 -12.78 -6.77
N GLU A 45 -8.08 -12.05 -7.70
CA GLU A 45 -8.09 -12.40 -9.13
C GLU A 45 -7.34 -13.69 -9.43
N LEU A 46 -6.31 -14.05 -8.65
CA LEU A 46 -5.65 -15.34 -8.74
C LEU A 46 -6.45 -16.49 -8.09
N GLY A 47 -7.59 -16.20 -7.46
CA GLY A 47 -8.40 -17.21 -6.77
C GLY A 47 -7.77 -17.76 -5.48
N LEU A 48 -6.79 -17.06 -4.90
CA LEU A 48 -6.03 -17.51 -3.72
C LEU A 48 -6.75 -17.16 -2.40
N GLY A 49 -7.96 -17.70 -2.21
CA GLY A 49 -8.88 -17.36 -1.11
C GLY A 49 -8.24 -17.25 0.28
N PRO A 50 -7.59 -18.31 0.80
CA PRO A 50 -6.99 -18.26 2.15
C PRO A 50 -5.86 -17.23 2.31
N ALA A 51 -5.16 -16.89 1.24
CA ALA A 51 -4.14 -15.85 1.24
C ALA A 51 -4.80 -14.46 1.22
N ALA A 52 -5.83 -14.29 0.39
CA ALA A 52 -6.61 -13.08 0.30
C ALA A 52 -7.34 -12.76 1.62
N ASP A 53 -7.88 -13.75 2.32
CA ASP A 53 -8.52 -13.56 3.63
C ASP A 53 -7.53 -13.03 4.68
N ARG A 54 -6.32 -13.58 4.70
CA ARG A 54 -5.24 -13.11 5.58
C ARG A 54 -4.86 -11.66 5.27
N ILE A 55 -4.77 -11.28 4.00
CA ILE A 55 -4.47 -9.91 3.59
C ILE A 55 -5.63 -8.97 3.96
N ALA A 56 -6.88 -9.37 3.70
CA ALA A 56 -8.07 -8.60 4.02
C ALA A 56 -8.18 -8.32 5.52
N ALA A 57 -7.81 -9.28 6.38
CA ALA A 57 -7.75 -9.07 7.83
C ALA A 57 -6.73 -7.99 8.23
N GLN A 58 -5.57 -7.94 7.57
CA GLN A 58 -4.59 -6.87 7.82
C GLN A 58 -5.09 -5.51 7.33
N VAL A 59 -5.72 -5.45 6.14
CA VAL A 59 -6.33 -4.21 5.63
C VAL A 59 -7.41 -3.70 6.57
N ALA A 60 -8.26 -4.60 7.09
CA ALA A 60 -9.30 -4.26 8.05
C ALA A 60 -8.73 -3.72 9.36
N ARG A 61 -7.63 -4.29 9.87
CA ARG A 61 -6.94 -3.75 11.04
C ARG A 61 -6.44 -2.33 10.80
N LEU A 62 -5.81 -2.06 9.66
CA LEU A 62 -5.23 -0.75 9.35
C LEU A 62 -6.30 0.32 9.07
N ARG A 63 -7.44 -0.07 8.46
CA ARG A 63 -8.50 0.86 8.05
C ARG A 63 -9.67 0.94 9.04
N GLY A 64 -9.76 0.04 10.01
CA GLY A 64 -10.89 -0.09 10.93
C GLY A 64 -12.16 -0.71 10.32
N ALA A 65 -12.14 -1.10 9.04
CA ALA A 65 -13.27 -1.72 8.36
C ALA A 65 -12.80 -2.70 7.27
N PRO A 66 -13.54 -3.80 7.02
CA PRO A 66 -13.22 -4.73 5.95
C PRO A 66 -13.13 -4.04 4.58
N PRO A 67 -12.13 -4.38 3.74
CA PRO A 67 -12.07 -3.86 2.38
C PRO A 67 -13.21 -4.44 1.52
N ALA A 68 -13.70 -3.63 0.57
CA ALA A 68 -14.53 -4.15 -0.50
C ALA A 68 -13.73 -5.13 -1.37
N ARG A 69 -14.33 -6.27 -1.70
CA ARG A 69 -13.70 -7.34 -2.49
C ARG A 69 -14.48 -7.58 -3.77
N HIS A 70 -13.75 -7.73 -4.87
CA HIS A 70 -14.29 -8.13 -6.16
C HIS A 70 -13.43 -9.28 -6.68
N THR A 71 -14.03 -10.44 -6.85
CA THR A 71 -13.37 -11.68 -7.32
C THR A 71 -13.58 -11.91 -8.81
N ALA A 72 -13.86 -10.86 -9.58
CA ALA A 72 -14.09 -10.99 -11.01
C ALA A 72 -12.76 -11.32 -11.71
N LEU A 73 -12.68 -12.53 -12.29
CA LEU A 73 -11.54 -12.95 -13.09
C LEU A 73 -11.55 -12.15 -14.40
N THR A 74 -10.54 -11.30 -14.62
CA THR A 74 -10.46 -10.50 -15.86
C THR A 74 -9.97 -11.31 -17.05
N GLY A 75 -9.53 -12.56 -16.82
CA GLY A 75 -8.86 -13.39 -17.82
C GLY A 75 -7.40 -12.98 -18.07
N ALA A 76 -6.82 -12.16 -17.20
CA ALA A 76 -5.40 -11.81 -17.27
C ALA A 76 -4.51 -13.05 -17.10
N ASP A 77 -3.33 -13.02 -17.74
CA ASP A 77 -2.31 -14.06 -17.62
C ASP A 77 -1.93 -14.29 -16.14
N PRO A 78 -2.12 -15.50 -15.59
CA PRO A 78 -1.76 -15.82 -14.21
C PRO A 78 -0.30 -15.51 -13.87
N THR A 79 0.63 -15.70 -14.82
CA THR A 79 2.05 -15.41 -14.59
C THR A 79 2.30 -13.91 -14.39
N ALA A 80 1.66 -13.08 -15.24
CA ALA A 80 1.70 -11.63 -15.08
C ALA A 80 1.08 -11.17 -13.76
N LEU A 81 -0.04 -11.78 -13.34
CA LEU A 81 -0.66 -11.51 -12.04
C LEU A 81 0.27 -11.88 -10.87
N HIS A 82 0.94 -13.03 -10.92
CA HIS A 82 1.93 -13.41 -9.90
C HIS A 82 3.11 -12.43 -9.81
N ARG A 83 3.66 -11.97 -10.95
CA ARG A 83 4.73 -10.95 -10.96
C ARG A 83 4.29 -9.63 -10.35
N ARG A 84 3.07 -9.19 -10.67
CA ARG A 84 2.48 -7.99 -10.09
C ARG A 84 2.29 -8.14 -8.58
N ALA A 85 1.75 -9.28 -8.15
CA ALA A 85 1.54 -9.58 -6.74
C ALA A 85 2.87 -9.64 -5.96
N HIS A 86 3.90 -10.29 -6.51
CA HIS A 86 5.25 -10.31 -5.94
C HIS A 86 5.81 -8.90 -5.74
N THR A 87 5.68 -8.03 -6.75
CA THR A 87 6.14 -6.63 -6.65
C THR A 87 5.37 -5.85 -5.58
N LEU A 88 4.05 -6.03 -5.49
CA LEU A 88 3.22 -5.38 -4.47
C LEU A 88 3.56 -5.86 -3.06
N ALA A 89 3.81 -7.17 -2.89
CA ALA A 89 4.26 -7.75 -1.63
C ALA A 89 5.61 -7.15 -1.18
N GLY A 90 6.57 -7.00 -2.10
CA GLY A 90 7.85 -6.34 -1.80
C GLY A 90 7.69 -4.89 -1.35
N ARG A 91 6.80 -4.11 -1.98
CA ARG A 91 6.50 -2.74 -1.56
C ARG A 91 5.84 -2.69 -0.18
N ALA A 92 4.88 -3.58 0.09
CA ALA A 92 4.24 -3.69 1.40
C ALA A 92 5.26 -4.07 2.49
N LEU A 93 6.19 -4.98 2.20
CA LEU A 93 7.25 -5.40 3.11
C LEU A 93 8.13 -4.22 3.56
N VAL A 94 8.59 -3.38 2.62
CA VAL A 94 9.44 -2.21 2.95
C VAL A 94 8.71 -1.21 3.85
N VAL A 95 7.44 -0.93 3.55
CA VAL A 95 6.62 0.00 4.36
C VAL A 95 6.33 -0.60 5.74
N ALA A 96 5.98 -1.88 5.83
CA ALA A 96 5.76 -2.58 7.09
C ALA A 96 7.02 -2.59 7.97
N ALA A 97 8.19 -2.87 7.39
CA ALA A 97 9.46 -2.81 8.10
C ALA A 97 9.77 -1.40 8.61
N SER A 98 9.49 -0.37 7.81
CA SER A 98 9.67 1.04 8.19
C SER A 98 8.78 1.48 9.35
N ARG A 99 7.61 0.84 9.51
CA ARG A 99 6.67 1.01 10.63
C ARG A 99 7.00 0.10 11.83
N ALA A 100 7.86 -0.90 11.64
CA ALA A 100 8.04 -2.03 12.56
C ALA A 100 6.76 -2.89 12.75
N ASP A 101 5.84 -2.91 11.76
CA ASP A 101 4.73 -3.86 11.74
C ASP A 101 5.24 -5.24 11.30
N THR A 102 5.68 -6.03 12.29
CA THR A 102 6.28 -7.34 12.05
C THR A 102 5.26 -8.35 11.49
N ALA A 103 3.99 -8.24 11.88
CA ALA A 103 2.95 -9.14 11.40
C ALA A 103 2.71 -8.97 9.89
N VAL A 104 2.65 -7.73 9.41
CA VAL A 104 2.51 -7.45 7.97
C VAL A 104 3.80 -7.76 7.22
N ALA A 105 4.96 -7.50 7.82
CA ALA A 105 6.24 -7.85 7.20
C ALA A 105 6.36 -9.35 6.94
N ILE A 106 6.04 -10.19 7.93
CA ILE A 106 6.04 -11.65 7.77
C ILE A 106 5.04 -12.08 6.69
N LEU A 107 3.80 -11.58 6.75
CA LEU A 107 2.79 -11.89 5.74
C LEU A 107 3.26 -11.52 4.32
N ALA A 108 3.84 -10.33 4.17
CA ALA A 108 4.32 -9.84 2.88
C ALA A 108 5.47 -10.70 2.35
N ALA A 109 6.43 -11.09 3.20
CA ALA A 109 7.51 -12.00 2.82
C ALA A 109 6.97 -13.37 2.37
N GLU A 110 6.08 -13.99 3.14
CA GLU A 110 5.48 -15.27 2.75
C GLU A 110 4.70 -15.20 1.43
N ARG A 111 4.03 -14.07 1.14
CA ARG A 111 3.34 -13.88 -0.14
C ARG A 111 4.31 -13.66 -1.28
N MET A 112 5.38 -12.90 -1.04
CA MET A 112 6.44 -12.68 -2.02
C MET A 112 7.08 -14.01 -2.45
N ASP A 113 7.40 -14.89 -1.49
CA ASP A 113 7.96 -16.22 -1.76
C ASP A 113 6.96 -17.14 -2.49
N ALA A 114 5.69 -17.15 -2.07
CA ALA A 114 4.66 -17.93 -2.74
C ALA A 114 4.47 -17.53 -4.20
N HIS A 115 4.47 -16.23 -4.50
CA HIS A 115 4.37 -15.75 -5.87
C HIS A 115 5.64 -16.02 -6.69
N ALA A 116 6.83 -15.96 -6.08
CA ALA A 116 8.07 -16.38 -6.74
C ALA A 116 8.02 -17.85 -7.16
N ALA A 117 7.60 -18.73 -6.24
CA ALA A 117 7.44 -20.16 -6.54
C ALA A 117 6.43 -20.41 -7.67
N SER A 118 5.33 -19.67 -7.74
CA SER A 118 4.37 -19.78 -8.86
C SER A 118 4.95 -19.30 -10.18
N ILE A 119 5.77 -18.24 -10.19
CA ILE A 119 6.44 -17.74 -11.39
C ILE A 119 7.44 -18.79 -11.92
N ASP A 120 8.19 -19.43 -11.03
CA ASP A 120 9.18 -20.45 -11.40
C ASP A 120 8.55 -21.77 -11.84
N ALA A 121 7.33 -22.08 -11.38
CA ALA A 121 6.58 -23.26 -11.78
C ALA A 121 5.90 -23.13 -13.17
N ALA A 122 5.54 -21.92 -13.60
CA ALA A 122 4.83 -21.70 -14.86
C ALA A 122 5.61 -22.19 -16.12
N PRO A 123 6.93 -21.97 -16.24
CA PRO A 123 7.74 -22.54 -17.33
C PRO A 123 7.81 -24.07 -17.32
N LEU A 124 7.78 -24.69 -16.14
CA LEU A 124 7.89 -26.15 -15.96
C LEU A 124 6.60 -26.89 -16.34
N ALA A 125 5.44 -26.23 -16.23
CA ALA A 125 4.14 -26.82 -16.59
C ALA A 125 3.81 -26.70 -18.09
N ALA A 126 4.55 -25.88 -18.85
CA ALA A 126 4.34 -25.65 -20.27
C ALA A 126 5.27 -26.49 -21.18
N ALA A 127 6.13 -27.32 -20.59
CA ALA A 127 7.07 -28.23 -21.27
C ALA A 127 6.56 -29.68 -21.24
#